data_AF-A0A7J9ZPA3-F1
#
_entry.id   AF-A0A7J9ZPA3-F1
#
_cell.length_a   1.000
_cell.length_b   1.000
_cell.length_c   1.000
_cell.angle_alpha   90.00
_cell.angle_beta   90.00
_cell.angle_gamma   90.00
#
_symmetry.space_group_name_H-M   'P 1'
#
loop_
_entity.id
_entity.type
_entity.pdbx_description
1 polymer ?
#
loop_
_entity_poly.entity_id
_entity_poly.type
_entity_poly.pdbx_seq_one_letter_code
_entity_poly.pdbx_strand_id
1 'polypeptide(L)'
;MLSEVVTALERRLARDGWDRPPQLFALVTSADLRDREPALAESLGITAGTPGPDLVPVAQDPLSAEAALVPTVEGIVWPETVAGCALAAVRVLAPDGAAPPAGEDEAAWAAAQPGSREVRLVAAALRDGSHYAALRFRDHDSDDAVLSGAGLLPGLEQALAGSLEE
;
A
#
# COMPACT_ATOMS: atom_id res chain seq x y z
N MET A 1 3.60 -9.67 -11.87
CA MET A 1 3.70 -10.23 -10.50
C MET A 1 3.37 -9.17 -9.45
N LEU A 2 2.96 -9.55 -8.23
CA LEU A 2 2.61 -8.60 -7.15
C LEU A 2 3.76 -7.65 -6.80
N SER A 3 5.00 -8.15 -6.80
CA SER A 3 6.21 -7.35 -6.54
C SER A 3 6.40 -6.19 -7.52
N GLU A 4 6.06 -6.39 -8.80
CA GLU A 4 6.14 -5.35 -9.82
C GLU A 4 5.09 -4.26 -9.59
N VAL A 5 3.87 -4.64 -9.18
CA VAL A 5 2.79 -3.70 -8.84
C VAL A 5 3.20 -2.82 -7.65
N VAL A 6 3.72 -3.44 -6.58
CA VAL A 6 4.17 -2.72 -5.38
C VAL A 6 5.31 -1.78 -5.71
N THR A 7 6.31 -2.22 -6.48
CA THR A 7 7.44 -1.38 -6.89
C THR A 7 7.00 -0.22 -7.79
N ALA A 8 6.06 -0.46 -8.71
CA ALA A 8 5.52 0.58 -9.58
C ALA A 8 4.70 1.62 -8.79
N LEU A 9 3.88 1.17 -7.83
CA LEU A 9 3.14 2.04 -6.93
C LEU A 9 4.08 2.89 -6.07
N GLU A 10 5.07 2.26 -5.44
CA GLU A 10 6.10 2.93 -4.64
C GLU A 10 6.79 4.05 -5.45
N ARG A 11 7.31 3.72 -6.64
CA ARG A 11 7.99 4.69 -7.51
C ARG A 11 7.10 5.81 -8.02
N ARG A 12 5.81 5.54 -8.24
CA ARG A 12 4.84 6.58 -8.61
C ARG A 12 4.63 7.52 -7.44
N LEU A 13 4.36 6.98 -6.26
CA LEU A 13 4.11 7.77 -5.05
C LEU A 13 5.33 8.56 -4.58
N ALA A 14 6.54 8.05 -4.82
CA ALA A 14 7.77 8.80 -4.56
C ALA A 14 7.84 10.11 -5.36
N ARG A 15 7.33 10.13 -6.59
CA ARG A 15 7.25 11.35 -7.43
C ARG A 15 6.18 12.32 -6.97
N ASP A 16 5.15 11.82 -6.29
CA ASP A 16 4.02 12.61 -5.80
C ASP A 16 4.31 13.31 -4.45
N GLY A 17 5.47 13.02 -3.83
CA GLY A 17 5.92 13.63 -2.58
C GLY A 17 5.54 12.85 -1.31
N TRP A 18 5.97 13.36 -0.16
CA TRP A 18 5.82 12.70 1.16
C TRP A 18 4.52 13.08 1.88
N ASP A 19 4.01 14.28 1.62
CA ASP A 19 2.87 14.84 2.37
C ASP A 19 1.52 14.39 1.78
N ARG A 20 1.33 13.07 1.71
CA ARG A 20 0.13 12.43 1.17
C ARG A 20 -0.61 11.67 2.26
N PRO A 21 -1.96 11.74 2.31
CA PRO A 21 -2.73 10.89 3.20
C PRO A 21 -2.55 9.42 2.81
N PRO A 22 -2.80 8.47 3.74
CA PRO A 22 -2.79 7.06 3.38
C PRO A 22 -3.80 6.77 2.27
N GLN A 23 -3.38 5.94 1.31
CA GLN A 23 -4.13 5.67 0.09
C GLN A 23 -4.33 4.17 -0.08
N LEU A 24 -5.59 3.76 -0.20
CA LEU A 24 -5.97 2.40 -0.56
C LEU A 24 -6.07 2.23 -2.07
N PHE A 25 -5.79 1.02 -2.53
CA PHE A 25 -5.94 0.62 -3.92
C PHE A 25 -6.64 -0.74 -3.99
N ALA A 26 -7.64 -0.85 -4.85
CA ALA A 26 -8.15 -2.13 -5.32
C ALA A 26 -7.21 -2.64 -6.43
N LEU A 27 -6.79 -3.90 -6.35
CA LEU A 27 -6.05 -4.56 -7.42
C LEU A 27 -7.04 -5.40 -8.23
N VAL A 28 -7.31 -4.96 -9.45
CA VAL A 28 -8.23 -5.64 -10.37
C VAL A 28 -7.46 -6.18 -11.56
N THR A 29 -7.95 -7.26 -12.16
CA THR A 29 -7.28 -7.80 -13.35
C THR A 29 -7.49 -6.89 -14.55
N SER A 30 -6.49 -6.79 -15.41
CA SER A 30 -6.63 -6.09 -16.69
C SER A 30 -7.76 -6.66 -17.56
N ALA A 31 -8.13 -7.93 -17.36
CA ALA A 31 -9.27 -8.57 -18.02
C ALA A 31 -10.60 -8.05 -17.48
N ASP A 32 -10.80 -8.10 -16.17
CA ASP A 32 -12.02 -7.63 -15.53
C ASP A 32 -12.27 -6.14 -15.79
N LEU A 33 -11.20 -5.33 -15.81
CA LEU A 33 -11.30 -3.91 -16.10
C LEU A 33 -11.79 -3.65 -17.53
N ARG A 34 -11.31 -4.42 -18.52
CA ARG A 34 -11.77 -4.29 -19.91
C ARG A 34 -13.23 -4.71 -20.07
N ASP A 35 -13.65 -5.76 -19.36
CA ASP A 35 -14.97 -6.33 -19.50
C ASP A 35 -16.05 -5.52 -18.76
N ARG A 36 -15.71 -4.99 -17.57
CA ARG A 36 -16.66 -4.28 -16.70
C ARG A 36 -16.56 -2.76 -16.79
N GLU A 37 -15.36 -2.22 -17.02
CA GLU A 37 -15.07 -0.79 -17.01
C GLU A 37 -14.30 -0.36 -18.28
N PRO A 38 -14.85 -0.58 -19.48
CA PRO A 38 -14.13 -0.41 -20.75
C PRO A 38 -13.60 1.02 -20.97
N ALA A 39 -14.36 2.05 -20.54
CA ALA A 39 -13.92 3.44 -20.66
C ALA A 39 -12.69 3.75 -19.78
N LEU A 40 -12.63 3.18 -18.57
CA LEU A 40 -11.47 3.31 -17.69
C LEU A 40 -10.27 2.55 -18.27
N ALA A 41 -10.49 1.32 -18.78
CA ALA A 41 -9.45 0.54 -19.44
C ALA A 41 -8.84 1.30 -20.64
N GLU A 42 -9.67 1.92 -21.49
CA GLU A 42 -9.22 2.75 -22.61
C GLU A 42 -8.37 3.94 -22.14
N SER A 43 -8.81 4.65 -21.09
CA SER A 43 -8.05 5.79 -20.54
C SER A 43 -6.68 5.40 -19.97
N LEU A 44 -6.55 4.16 -19.51
CA LEU A 44 -5.31 3.58 -18.98
C LEU A 44 -4.47 2.88 -20.06
N GLY A 45 -4.93 2.87 -21.32
CA GLY A 45 -4.25 2.21 -22.44
C GLY A 45 -4.29 0.67 -22.38
N ILE A 46 -5.23 0.09 -21.62
CA ILE A 46 -5.38 -1.35 -21.44
C ILE A 46 -6.28 -1.88 -22.56
N THR A 47 -5.67 -2.20 -23.70
CA THR A 47 -6.37 -2.73 -24.88
C THR A 47 -6.02 -4.21 -25.14
N ALA A 48 -6.89 -4.92 -25.86
CA ALA A 48 -6.66 -6.31 -26.24
C ALA A 48 -5.37 -6.44 -27.06
N GLY A 49 -4.45 -7.30 -26.63
CA GLY A 49 -3.17 -7.54 -27.32
C GLY A 49 -2.01 -6.62 -26.90
N THR A 50 -2.25 -5.65 -26.00
CA THR A 50 -1.18 -4.85 -25.42
C THR A 50 -0.56 -5.58 -24.22
N PRO A 51 0.78 -5.79 -24.18
CA PRO A 51 1.43 -6.25 -22.97
C PRO A 51 1.27 -5.18 -21.89
N GLY A 52 0.46 -5.48 -20.88
CA GLY A 52 0.23 -4.63 -19.73
C GLY A 52 0.39 -5.44 -18.43
N PRO A 53 0.39 -4.78 -17.26
CA PRO A 53 0.42 -5.49 -16.01
C PRO A 53 -0.86 -6.33 -15.85
N ASP A 54 -0.73 -7.55 -15.33
CA ASP A 54 -1.89 -8.42 -15.09
C ASP A 54 -2.86 -7.82 -14.07
N LEU A 55 -2.33 -6.98 -13.17
CA LEU A 55 -3.05 -6.30 -12.10
C LEU A 55 -2.94 -4.79 -12.27
N VAL A 56 -4.08 -4.12 -12.13
CA VAL A 56 -4.22 -2.68 -12.23
C VAL A 56 -4.61 -2.13 -10.86
N PRO A 57 -3.78 -1.25 -10.25
CA PRO A 57 -4.14 -0.60 -9.01
C PRO A 57 -5.10 0.58 -9.26
N VAL A 58 -6.32 0.47 -8.74
CA VAL A 58 -7.35 1.51 -8.79
C VAL A 58 -7.41 2.19 -7.43
N ALA A 59 -7.08 3.48 -7.38
CA ALA A 59 -7.09 4.27 -6.14
C ALA A 59 -8.53 4.40 -5.60
N GLN A 60 -8.69 4.21 -4.29
CA GLN A 60 -9.93 4.44 -3.57
C GLN A 60 -9.95 5.84 -2.94
N ASP A 61 -10.96 6.13 -2.11
CA ASP A 61 -10.91 7.32 -1.27
C ASP A 61 -9.71 7.27 -0.29
N PRO A 62 -8.98 8.37 -0.11
CA PRO A 62 -7.88 8.43 0.84
C PRO A 62 -8.40 8.29 2.27
N LEU A 63 -7.62 7.64 3.13
CA LEU A 63 -7.91 7.54 4.55
C LEU A 63 -7.55 8.85 5.26
N SER A 64 -8.08 9.04 6.47
CA SER A 64 -7.61 10.11 7.35
C SER A 64 -6.11 9.96 7.61
N ALA A 65 -5.39 11.09 7.69
CA ALA A 65 -3.97 11.11 8.04
C ALA A 65 -3.71 10.44 9.40
N GLU A 66 -4.68 10.55 10.31
CA GLU A 66 -4.64 10.02 11.69
C GLU A 66 -5.16 8.59 11.79
N ALA A 67 -5.49 7.94 10.67
CA ALA A 67 -6.07 6.60 10.69
C ALA A 67 -5.07 5.54 11.21
N ALA A 68 -5.54 4.74 12.18
CA ALA A 68 -4.88 3.51 12.58
C ALA A 68 -5.00 2.48 11.45
N LEU A 69 -3.94 2.28 10.66
CA LEU A 69 -4.00 1.57 9.38
C LEU A 69 -4.53 0.15 9.52
N VAL A 70 -3.97 -0.62 10.45
CA VAL A 70 -4.32 -2.05 10.63
C VAL A 70 -5.80 -2.20 11.00
N PRO A 71 -6.33 -1.60 12.09
CA PRO A 71 -7.76 -1.66 12.39
C PRO A 71 -8.66 -1.10 11.28
N THR A 72 -8.20 -0.08 10.56
CA THR A 72 -8.96 0.52 9.46
C THR A 72 -9.10 -0.48 8.31
N VAL A 73 -8.01 -1.16 7.94
CA VAL A 73 -7.99 -2.16 6.85
C VAL A 73 -8.78 -3.41 7.25
N GLU A 74 -8.67 -3.87 8.50
CA GLU A 74 -9.44 -5.01 9.02
C GLU A 74 -10.96 -4.80 8.95
N GLY A 75 -11.42 -3.54 8.95
CA GLY A 75 -12.84 -3.21 8.80
C GLY A 75 -13.33 -3.11 7.35
N ILE A 76 -12.46 -3.33 6.35
CA ILE A 76 -12.80 -3.23 4.93
C ILE A 76 -13.21 -4.59 4.40
N VAL A 77 -14.24 -4.59 3.56
CA VAL A 77 -14.69 -5.76 2.82
C VAL A 77 -14.57 -5.48 1.34
N TRP A 78 -13.82 -6.33 0.63
CA TRP A 78 -13.65 -6.21 -0.82
C TRP A 78 -14.60 -7.14 -1.59
N PRO A 79 -15.24 -6.66 -2.68
CA PRO A 79 -16.01 -7.54 -3.57
C PRO A 79 -15.16 -8.66 -4.17
N GLU A 80 -15.78 -9.80 -4.54
CA GLU A 80 -15.10 -10.94 -5.18
C GLU A 80 -14.36 -10.56 -6.48
N THR A 81 -14.80 -9.49 -7.16
CA THR A 81 -14.16 -8.97 -8.38
C THR A 81 -12.81 -8.30 -8.13
N VAL A 82 -12.46 -8.03 -6.88
CA VAL A 82 -11.18 -7.45 -6.49
C VAL A 82 -10.20 -8.59 -6.19
N ALA A 83 -9.17 -8.75 -7.04
CA ALA A 83 -8.18 -9.81 -6.92
C ALA A 83 -7.25 -9.63 -5.71
N GLY A 84 -7.08 -8.38 -5.27
CA GLY A 84 -6.31 -8.04 -4.08
C GLY A 84 -6.41 -6.56 -3.73
N CYS A 85 -5.67 -6.14 -2.72
CA CYS A 85 -5.65 -4.75 -2.29
C CYS A 85 -4.24 -4.30 -1.94
N ALA A 86 -4.00 -2.99 -1.97
CA ALA A 86 -2.77 -2.38 -1.52
C ALA A 86 -3.04 -1.14 -0.67
N LEU A 87 -2.14 -0.86 0.25
CA LEU A 87 -2.13 0.35 1.07
C LEU A 87 -0.77 1.03 0.94
N ALA A 88 -0.80 2.33 0.71
CA ALA A 88 0.38 3.18 0.80
C ALA A 88 0.21 4.26 1.88
N ALA A 89 1.26 4.53 2.65
CA ALA A 89 1.23 5.56 3.68
C ALA A 89 2.63 6.07 4.01
N VAL A 90 2.72 7.25 4.61
CA VAL A 90 3.93 7.72 5.30
C VAL A 90 3.73 7.55 6.80
N ARG A 91 4.73 7.02 7.50
CA ARG A 91 4.72 6.81 8.95
C ARG A 91 5.99 7.37 9.58
N VAL A 92 5.85 7.88 10.79
CA VAL A 92 6.99 8.26 11.62
C VAL A 92 7.34 7.08 12.51
N LEU A 93 8.58 6.62 12.43
CA LEU A 93 9.12 5.56 13.26
C LEU A 93 9.99 6.17 14.36
N ALA A 94 9.80 5.68 15.58
CA ALA A 94 10.70 5.98 16.69
C ALA A 94 12.08 5.33 16.44
N PRO A 95 13.16 5.91 17.00
CA PRO A 95 14.50 5.33 16.90
C PRO A 95 14.61 3.97 17.58
N ASP A 96 15.54 3.13 17.12
CA ASP A 96 15.96 1.87 17.75
C ASP A 96 14.84 0.87 18.07
N GLY A 97 13.70 0.93 17.36
CA GLY A 97 12.56 0.05 17.60
C GLY A 97 11.85 0.32 18.92
N ALA A 98 12.03 1.53 19.48
CA ALA A 98 11.37 1.93 20.70
C ALA A 98 9.85 1.97 20.51
N ALA A 99 9.11 1.55 21.53
CA ALA A 99 7.65 1.49 21.52
C ALA A 99 7.06 2.50 22.51
N PRO A 100 5.87 3.03 22.23
CA PRO A 100 5.19 3.95 23.14
C PRO A 100 4.83 3.27 24.47
N PRO A 101 4.71 4.02 25.56
CA PRO A 101 4.07 3.55 26.78
C PRO A 101 2.64 3.07 26.51
N ALA A 102 2.18 2.11 27.32
CA ALA A 102 0.85 1.54 27.15
C ALA A 102 -0.24 2.61 27.23
N GLY A 103 -1.12 2.64 26.23
CA GLY A 103 -2.23 3.58 26.14
C GLY A 103 -1.90 4.93 25.49
N GLU A 104 -0.64 5.16 25.09
CA GLU A 104 -0.29 6.30 24.26
C GLU A 104 -0.51 6.02 22.77
N ASP A 105 -0.81 7.08 22.02
CA ASP A 105 -0.88 7.01 20.56
C ASP A 105 0.53 6.83 19.98
N GLU A 106 0.73 5.72 19.26
CA GLU A 106 2.04 5.32 18.74
C GLU A 106 2.60 6.36 17.75
N ALA A 107 1.75 6.92 16.89
CA ALA A 107 2.19 7.86 15.87
C ALA A 107 2.62 9.20 16.51
N ALA A 108 1.81 9.74 17.43
CA ALA A 108 2.11 10.97 18.15
C ALA A 108 3.36 10.81 19.02
N TRP A 109 3.50 9.69 19.71
CA TRP A 109 4.67 9.40 20.54
C TRP A 109 5.94 9.28 19.70
N ALA A 110 5.91 8.54 18.59
CA ALA A 110 7.04 8.39 17.68
C ALA A 110 7.49 9.74 17.10
N ALA A 111 6.54 10.61 16.72
CA ALA A 111 6.83 11.95 16.20
C ALA A 111 7.53 12.85 17.23
N ALA A 112 7.30 12.64 18.53
CA ALA A 112 7.95 13.39 19.60
C ALA A 112 9.37 12.90 19.94
N GLN A 113 9.79 11.73 19.44
CA GLN A 113 11.10 11.17 19.78
C GLN A 113 12.25 11.86 19.01
N PRO A 114 13.35 12.24 19.69
CA PRO A 114 14.56 12.68 19.01
C PRO A 114 15.12 11.57 18.11
N GLY A 115 15.39 11.89 16.84
CA GLY A 115 15.90 10.91 15.87
C GLY A 115 14.83 10.03 15.23
N SER A 116 13.54 10.43 15.33
CA SER A 116 12.47 9.82 14.56
C SER A 116 12.71 9.91 13.05
N ARG A 117 12.24 8.91 12.32
CA ARG A 117 12.44 8.79 10.86
C ARG A 117 11.12 8.58 10.17
N GLU A 118 10.94 9.26 9.04
CA GLU A 118 9.79 9.01 8.19
C GLU A 118 10.08 7.87 7.20
N VAL A 119 9.12 6.96 7.10
CA VAL A 119 9.11 5.85 6.16
C VAL A 119 7.85 5.90 5.30
N ARG A 120 8.01 5.83 3.98
CA ARG A 120 6.93 5.52 3.06
C ARG A 120 6.84 4.01 2.97
N LEU A 121 5.67 3.48 3.23
CA LEU A 121 5.35 2.07 3.08
C LEU A 121 4.33 1.87 1.97
N VAL A 122 4.49 0.77 1.23
CA VAL A 122 3.50 0.23 0.31
C VAL A 122 3.39 -1.26 0.61
N ALA A 123 2.23 -1.74 1.04
CA ALA A 123 1.96 -3.15 1.26
C ALA A 123 0.82 -3.60 0.35
N ALA A 124 0.86 -4.83 -0.14
CA ALA A 124 -0.19 -5.40 -0.95
C ALA A 124 -0.40 -6.89 -0.63
N ALA A 125 -1.64 -7.35 -0.78
CA ALA A 125 -2.03 -8.73 -0.66
C ALA A 125 -2.98 -9.13 -1.80
N LEU A 126 -2.96 -10.41 -2.19
CA LEU A 126 -3.89 -11.04 -3.11
C LEU A 126 -4.71 -12.11 -2.39
N ARG A 127 -5.87 -12.47 -2.96
CA ARG A 127 -6.74 -13.54 -2.44
C ARG A 127 -6.08 -14.93 -2.42
N ASP A 128 -5.03 -15.15 -3.23
CA ASP A 128 -4.26 -16.40 -3.23
C ASP A 128 -3.26 -16.51 -2.06
N GLY A 129 -3.22 -15.53 -1.17
CA GLY A 129 -2.32 -15.45 -0.01
C GLY A 129 -0.99 -14.78 -0.31
N SER A 130 -0.71 -14.43 -1.58
CA SER A 130 0.50 -13.68 -1.94
C SER A 130 0.48 -12.30 -1.30
N HIS A 131 1.60 -11.91 -0.72
CA HIS A 131 1.80 -10.57 -0.15
C HIS A 131 3.19 -10.05 -0.46
N TYR A 132 3.31 -8.74 -0.53
CA TYR A 132 4.57 -8.07 -0.81
C TYR A 132 4.53 -6.63 -0.30
N ALA A 133 5.66 -6.12 0.17
CA ALA A 133 5.78 -4.76 0.63
C ALA A 133 7.06 -4.09 0.12
N ALA A 134 7.04 -2.76 0.12
CA ALA A 134 8.19 -1.90 -0.12
C ALA A 134 8.24 -0.78 0.92
N LEU A 135 9.44 -0.43 1.34
CA LEU A 135 9.75 0.61 2.31
C LEU A 135 10.81 1.54 1.74
N ARG A 136 10.56 2.84 1.80
CA ARG A 136 11.55 3.89 1.49
C ARG A 136 11.65 4.82 2.69
N PHE A 137 12.85 5.16 3.12
CA PHE A 137 13.06 6.14 4.20
C PHE A 137 13.30 7.54 3.63
N ARG A 138 12.78 8.58 4.29
CA ARG A 138 12.88 9.96 3.79
C ARG A 138 14.30 10.50 3.73
N ASP A 139 15.15 10.04 4.64
CA ASP A 139 16.58 10.37 4.67
C ASP A 139 17.41 9.52 3.67
N HIS A 140 16.79 8.54 2.99
CA HIS A 140 17.38 7.73 1.92
C HIS A 140 16.41 7.68 0.73
N ASP A 141 16.03 8.87 0.21
CA ASP A 141 15.02 8.99 -0.84
C ASP A 141 15.61 8.83 -2.25
N SER A 142 15.94 7.60 -2.62
CA SER A 142 16.38 7.24 -3.97
C SER A 142 15.82 5.89 -4.43
N ASP A 143 15.73 5.69 -5.75
CA ASP A 143 15.14 4.47 -6.34
C ASP A 143 15.96 3.20 -6.08
N ASP A 144 17.24 3.35 -5.73
CA ASP A 144 18.16 2.29 -5.31
C ASP A 144 18.16 2.04 -3.79
N ALA A 145 17.50 2.90 -3.01
CA ALA A 145 17.41 2.82 -1.54
C ALA A 145 16.02 2.37 -1.06
N VAL A 146 15.44 1.37 -1.73
CA VAL A 146 14.13 0.79 -1.39
C VAL A 146 14.30 -0.63 -0.89
N LEU A 147 13.82 -0.90 0.33
CA LEU A 147 13.70 -2.27 0.85
C LEU A 147 12.40 -2.86 0.34
N SER A 148 12.42 -4.07 -0.21
CA SER A 148 11.19 -4.73 -0.67
C SER A 148 11.24 -6.23 -0.46
N GLY A 149 10.08 -6.84 -0.21
CA GLY A 149 9.97 -8.24 0.12
C GLY A 149 8.64 -8.58 0.78
N ALA A 150 8.36 -9.87 0.89
CA ALA A 150 7.27 -10.39 1.71
C ALA A 150 7.65 -10.37 3.20
N GLY A 151 6.69 -10.10 4.08
CA GLY A 151 6.86 -10.13 5.53
C GLY A 151 7.63 -8.94 6.11
N LEU A 152 7.78 -7.85 5.36
CA LEU A 152 8.39 -6.61 5.89
C LEU A 152 7.44 -5.87 6.84
N LEU A 153 6.13 -6.02 6.62
CA LEU A 153 5.07 -5.37 7.39
C LEU A 153 4.02 -6.42 7.79
N PRO A 154 4.38 -7.43 8.60
CA PRO A 154 3.55 -8.62 8.80
C PRO A 154 2.14 -8.29 9.33
N GLY A 155 2.00 -7.31 10.22
CA GLY A 155 0.69 -6.91 10.73
C GLY A 155 -0.20 -6.28 9.65
N LEU A 156 0.37 -5.43 8.80
CA LEU A 156 -0.38 -4.78 7.71
C LEU A 156 -0.66 -5.74 6.55
N GLU A 157 0.31 -6.58 6.19
CA GLU A 157 0.15 -7.60 5.15
C GLU A 157 -0.94 -8.60 5.53
N GLN A 158 -1.00 -9.03 6.80
CA GLN A 158 -2.08 -9.87 7.33
C GLN A 158 -3.43 -9.15 7.32
N ALA A 159 -3.49 -7.88 7.74
CA ALA A 159 -4.73 -7.11 7.71
C ALA A 159 -5.29 -6.97 6.28
N LEU A 160 -4.41 -6.69 5.31
CA LEU A 160 -4.79 -6.62 3.89
C LEU A 160 -5.31 -7.97 3.39
N ALA A 161 -4.62 -9.07 3.71
CA ALA A 161 -5.07 -10.41 3.35
C ALA A 161 -6.44 -10.72 3.99
N GLY A 162 -6.61 -10.44 5.27
CA GLY A 162 -7.87 -10.64 6.00
C GLY A 162 -9.04 -9.83 5.45
N SER A 163 -8.80 -8.60 4.98
CA SER A 163 -9.84 -7.78 4.32
C SER A 163 -10.36 -8.38 3.01
N LEU A 164 -9.62 -9.33 2.43
CA LEU A 164 -9.98 -10.06 1.22
C LEU A 164 -10.61 -11.42 1.53
N GLU A 165 -10.73 -11.81 2.80
CA GLU A 165 -11.34 -13.06 3.24
C GLU A 165 -12.86 -12.89 3.39
N GLU A 166 -13.56 -12.65 2.27
CA GLU A 166 -15.02 -12.84 2.09
C GLU A 166 -15.33 -13.24 0.65
#